data_AF-A0A970E9M5-F1
#
_entry.id   AF-A0A970E9M5-F1
#
_cell.length_a   1.000
_cell.length_b   1.000
_cell.length_c   1.000
_cell.angle_alpha   90.00
_cell.angle_beta   90.00
_cell.angle_gamma   90.00
#
_symmetry.space_group_name_H-M   'P 1'
#
loop_
_entity.id
_entity.type
_entity.pdbx_description
1 polymer ?
#
loop_
_entity_poly.entity_id
_entity_poly.type
_entity_poly.pdbx_seq_one_letter_code
_entity_poly.pdbx_strand_id
1 'polypeptide(L)' 'MIITLIYRLIVAFVLFLTLWNLFTEKTLNKQMNAALVIIPLILRVLMIK' A
#
# COMPACT_ATOMS: atom_id res chain seq x y z
N MET A 1 -12.35 -6.47 17.35
CA MET A 1 -11.12 -7.28 17.14
C MET A 1 -11.08 -7.98 15.78
N ILE A 2 -12.15 -8.63 15.32
CA ILE A 2 -12.24 -9.21 13.96
C ILE A 2 -12.17 -8.14 12.85
N ILE A 3 -12.90 -7.05 13.00
CA ILE A 3 -12.92 -5.93 12.03
C ILE A 3 -11.53 -5.30 11.83
N THR A 4 -10.76 -5.13 12.90
CA THR A 4 -9.38 -4.61 12.84
C THR A 4 -8.43 -5.53 12.09
N LEU A 5 -8.64 -6.85 12.19
CA LEU A 5 -7.79 -7.85 11.54
C LEU A 5 -8.12 -7.97 10.04
N ILE A 6 -9.41 -7.93 9.69
CA ILE A 6 -9.88 -7.85 8.30
C ILE A 6 -9.39 -6.56 7.64
N TYR A 7 -9.51 -5.41 8.32
CA TYR A 7 -9.00 -4.14 7.81
C TYR A 7 -7.49 -4.22 7.52
N ARG A 8 -6.70 -4.77 8.46
CA ARG A 8 -5.25 -4.91 8.29
C ARG A 8 -4.89 -5.84 7.12
N LEU A 9 -5.64 -6.92 6.91
CA LEU A 9 -5.50 -7.80 5.74
C LEU A 9 -5.80 -7.09 4.43
N ILE A 10 -6.89 -6.31 4.36
CA ILE A 10 -7.22 -5.52 3.17
C ILE A 10 -6.12 -4.51 2.87
N VAL A 11 -5.63 -3.78 3.89
CA VAL A 11 -4.56 -2.81 3.71
C VAL A 11 -3.27 -3.50 3.23
N ALA A 12 -2.90 -4.64 3.81
CA ALA A 12 -1.73 -5.41 3.38
C ALA A 12 -1.85 -5.90 1.93
N PHE A 13 -3.04 -6.34 1.52
CA PHE A 13 -3.31 -6.77 0.15
C PHE A 13 -3.21 -5.60 -0.85
N VAL A 14 -3.79 -4.45 -0.51
CA VAL A 14 -3.67 -3.24 -1.34
C VAL A 14 -2.22 -2.77 -1.42
N LEU A 15 -1.47 -2.83 -0.32
CA LEU A 15 -0.04 -2.51 -0.29
C LEU A 15 0.74 -3.42 -1.24
N PHE A 16 0.49 -4.73 -1.21
CA PHE A 16 1.12 -5.69 -2.13
C PHE A 16 0.83 -5.35 -3.61
N LEU A 17 -0.43 -5.10 -3.96
CA LEU A 17 -0.82 -4.69 -5.32
C LEU A 17 -0.14 -3.38 -5.75
N THR A 18 -0.07 -2.41 -4.84
CA THR A 18 0.54 -1.11 -5.15
C THR A 18 2.06 -1.24 -5.32
N LEU A 19 2.71 -2.10 -4.53
CA LEU A 19 4.13 -2.42 -4.65
C LEU A 19 4.42 -3.14 -5.98
N TRP A 20 3.59 -4.12 -6.35
CA TRP A 20 3.67 -4.77 -7.65
C TRP A 20 3.54 -3.76 -8.79
N ASN A 21 2.55 -2.86 -8.70
CA ASN A 21 2.33 -1.82 -9.68
C ASN A 21 3.54 -0.88 -9.78
N LEU A 22 4.17 -0.52 -8.65
CA LEU A 22 5.38 0.31 -8.64
C LEU A 22 6.54 -0.31 -9.43
N PHE A 23 6.72 -1.62 -9.35
CA PHE A 23 7.79 -2.33 -10.06
C PHE A 23 7.45 -2.66 -11.52
N THR A 24 6.17 -2.71 -11.88
CA THR A 24 5.72 -3.07 -13.24
C THR A 24 5.44 -1.86 -14.12
N GLU A 25 5.08 -0.73 -13.52
CA GLU A 25 4.67 0.47 -14.24
C GLU A 25 5.87 1.17 -14.91
N LYS A 26 5.76 1.42 -16.22
CA LYS A 26 6.83 2.02 -17.02
C LYS A 26 6.83 3.56 -17.02
N THR A 27 5.74 4.17 -16.58
CA THR A 27 5.55 5.62 -16.63
C THR A 27 5.98 6.27 -15.31
N LEU A 28 7.00 7.13 -15.34
CA LEU A 28 7.53 7.80 -14.14
C LEU A 28 6.45 8.52 -13.32
N ASN A 29 5.52 9.24 -13.95
CA ASN A 29 4.44 9.94 -13.24
C ASN A 29 3.53 8.98 -12.45
N LYS A 30 3.20 7.82 -13.02
CA LYS A 30 2.36 6.82 -12.35
C LYS A 30 3.14 6.07 -11.27
N GLN A 31 4.43 5.83 -11.51
CA GLN A 31 5.33 5.22 -10.54
C GLN A 31 5.50 6.12 -9.30
N MET A 32 5.70 7.42 -9.49
CA MET A 32 5.77 8.40 -8.40
C MET A 32 4.46 8.44 -7.60
N ASN A 33 3.32 8.40 -8.29
CA ASN A 33 2.02 8.39 -7.61
C ASN A 33 1.83 7.10 -6.79
N ALA A 34 2.22 5.95 -7.33
CA ALA A 34 2.21 4.68 -6.61
C ALA A 34 3.13 4.72 -5.38
N ALA A 35 4.35 5.27 -5.51
CA ALA A 35 5.29 5.43 -4.40
C ALA A 35 4.71 6.31 -3.28
N LEU A 36 4.05 7.41 -3.63
CA LEU A 36 3.43 8.33 -2.67
C LEU A 36 2.29 7.67 -1.88
N VAL A 37 1.55 6.75 -2.50
CA VAL A 37 0.47 5.99 -1.86
C VAL A 37 1.00 4.81 -1.02
N ILE A 38 2.15 4.23 -1.38
CA ILE A 38 2.79 3.16 -0.60
C ILE A 38 3.22 3.63 0.80
N ILE A 39 3.71 4.87 0.93
CA ILE A 39 4.15 5.43 2.22
C ILE A 39 3.04 5.36 3.30
N PRO A 40 1.85 5.95 3.11
CA PRO A 40 0.78 5.88 4.10
C PRO A 40 0.20 4.46 4.25
N LEU A 41 0.25 3.61 3.22
CA LEU A 41 -0.15 2.21 3.34
C LEU A 41 0.78 1.43 4.28
N ILE A 42 2.10 1.60 4.14
CA ILE A 42 3.10 0.99 5.04
C ILE A 42 2.87 1.46 6.47
N LEU A 43 2.72 2.78 6.68
CA LEU A 43 2.45 3.35 8.00
C LEU A 43 1.16 2.77 8.62
N ARG A 44 0.09 2.60 7.84
CA ARG A 44 -1.16 1.97 8.29
C ARG A 44 -0.99 0.49 8.67
N VAL A 45 -0.18 -0.29 7.93
CA VAL A 45 0.06 -1.70 8.27
C VAL A 45 0.92 -1.84 9.54
N LEU A 46 1.92 -0.98 9.69
CA LEU A 46 2.78 -0.93 10.87
C LEU A 46 2.10 -0.30 12.10
N MET A 47 0.89 0.26 11.94
CA MET A 47 0.16 0.98 12.99
C MET A 47 0.97 2.16 13.58
N ILE A 48 1.82 2.77 12.76
CA ILE A 48 2.54 3.99 13.13
C ILE A 48 1.56 5.15 12.98
N LYS A 49 1.35 5.90 14.05
CA LYS A 49 0.37 6.98 14.13
C LYS A 49 1.03 8.34 13.94
#